data_AF-A0A3M4A0Q5-F1
#
_entry.id   AF-A0A3M4A0Q5-F1
#
_cell.length_a   1.000
_cell.length_b   1.000
_cell.length_c   1.000
_cell.angle_alpha   90.00
_cell.angle_beta   90.00
_cell.angle_gamma   90.00
#
_symmetry.space_group_name_H-M   'P 1'
#
loop_
_entity.id
_entity.type
_entity.pdbx_description
1 polymer ?
#
loop_
_entity_poly.entity_id
_entity_poly.type
_entity_poly.pdbx_seq_one_letter_code
_entity_poly.pdbx_strand_id
1 'polypeptide(L)' 'MRQGLSEVSLEGGLDACVGRFERSVLEQLYAQYPSSRQLGKRLGVSHTTIANKLRDYQISKEAKTD' A
#
# COMPACT_ATOMS: atom_id res chain seq x y z
N MET A 1 -16.56 -7.56 1.27
CA MET A 1 -16.09 -7.16 2.61
C MET A 1 -14.86 -6.29 2.45
N ARG A 2 -14.75 -5.17 3.16
CA ARG A 2 -13.51 -4.38 3.21
C ARG A 2 -12.56 -5.11 4.15
N GLN A 3 -11.59 -5.87 3.63
CA GLN A 3 -10.48 -6.39 4.45
C GLN A 3 -9.61 -5.20 4.87
N GLY A 4 -10.01 -4.55 5.97
CA GLY A 4 -9.30 -3.43 6.53
C GLY A 4 -8.38 -3.92 7.62
N LEU A 5 -7.09 -4.06 7.33
CA LEU A 5 -5.94 -4.11 8.26
C LEU A 5 -5.94 -5.16 9.40
N SER A 6 -7.07 -5.81 9.69
CA SER A 6 -7.27 -6.70 10.84
C SER A 6 -6.70 -8.10 10.64
N GLU A 7 -6.35 -8.46 9.40
CA GLU A 7 -5.88 -9.79 9.02
C GLU A 7 -4.41 -9.82 8.61
N VAL A 8 -3.67 -8.74 8.89
CA VAL A 8 -2.23 -8.70 8.63
C VAL A 8 -1.56 -9.67 9.60
N SER A 9 -1.25 -10.87 9.12
CA SER A 9 -0.48 -11.86 9.86
C SER A 9 0.83 -11.23 10.33
N LEU A 10 1.06 -11.24 11.65
CA LEU A 10 2.26 -10.71 12.31
C LEU A 10 3.42 -11.72 12.34
N GLU A 11 3.35 -12.74 11.48
CA GLU A 11 4.38 -13.76 11.40
C GLU A 11 5.62 -13.26 10.64
N GLY A 12 6.78 -13.40 11.27
CA GLY A 12 8.08 -13.00 10.74
C GLY A 12 8.70 -11.83 11.50
N GLY A 13 9.82 -11.32 10.96
CA GLY A 13 10.51 -10.15 11.54
C GLY A 13 9.75 -8.84 11.34
N LEU A 14 10.21 -7.78 12.00
CA LEU A 14 9.61 -6.44 11.93
C LEU A 14 9.44 -5.94 10.49
N ASP A 15 10.45 -6.17 9.64
CA ASP A 15 10.43 -5.79 8.23
C ASP A 15 9.29 -6.47 7.45
N ALA A 16 9.05 -7.76 7.71
CA ALA A 16 7.97 -8.50 7.06
C ALA A 16 6.59 -7.99 7.50
N CYS A 17 6.42 -7.68 8.80
CA CYS A 17 5.18 -7.11 9.32
C CYS A 17 4.91 -5.72 8.72
N VAL A 18 5.93 -4.85 8.72
CA VAL A 18 5.84 -3.49 8.18
C VAL A 18 5.57 -3.54 6.67
N GLY A 19 6.25 -4.39 5.90
CA GLY A 19 6.04 -4.50 4.46
C GLY A 19 4.61 -4.90 4.07
N ARG A 20 4.00 -5.84 4.80
CA ARG A 20 2.59 -6.22 4.59
C ARG A 20 1.64 -5.08 4.93
N PHE A 21 1.90 -4.37 6.04
CA PHE A 21 1.10 -3.22 6.44
C PHE A 21 1.21 -2.08 5.42
N GLU A 22 2.43 -1.72 5.00
CA GLU A 22 2.68 -0.71 3.97
C GLU A 22 1.97 -1.04 2.66
N ARG A 23 2.05 -2.31 2.22
CA ARG A 23 1.33 -2.77 1.04
C ARG A 23 -0.18 -2.57 1.16
N SER A 24 -0.79 -3.04 2.25
CA SER A 24 -2.24 -2.93 2.45
C SER A 24 -2.70 -1.47 2.52
N VAL A 25 -1.94 -0.60 3.18
CA VAL A 25 -2.22 0.84 3.25
C VAL A 25 -2.14 1.47 1.85
N LEU A 26 -1.10 1.14 1.09
CA LEU A 26 -0.93 1.66 -0.26
C LEU A 26 -2.02 1.17 -1.21
N GLU A 27 -2.43 -0.10 -1.15
CA GLU A 27 -3.53 -0.65 -1.94
C GLU A 27 -4.84 0.09 -1.67
N GLN A 28 -5.20 0.27 -0.39
CA GLN A 28 -6.44 0.96 0.01
C GLN A 28 -6.43 2.44 -0.39
N LEU A 29 -5.29 3.11 -0.22
CA LEU A 29 -5.17 4.52 -0.59
C LEU A 29 -5.13 4.70 -2.11
N TYR A 30 -4.46 3.82 -2.85
CA TYR A 30 -4.38 3.88 -4.31
C TYR A 30 -5.73 3.62 -4.98
N ALA A 31 -6.56 2.74 -4.41
CA ALA A 31 -7.93 2.52 -4.86
C ALA A 31 -8.80 3.78 -4.76
N GLN A 32 -8.57 4.63 -3.74
CA GLN A 32 -9.30 5.89 -3.56
C GLN A 32 -8.64 7.08 -4.27
N TYR A 33 -7.31 7.05 -4.42
CA TYR A 33 -6.50 8.12 -4.99
C TYR A 33 -5.48 7.51 -5.96
N PRO A 34 -5.86 7.30 -7.24
CA PRO A 34 -5.01 6.64 -8.24
C PRO A 34 -3.91 7.59 -8.76
N SER A 35 -3.19 8.24 -7.85
CA SER A 35 -2.12 9.19 -8.15
C SER A 35 -1.05 9.13 -7.06
N SER A 36 0.17 8.73 -7.46
CA SER A 36 1.36 8.72 -6.59
C SER A 36 1.66 10.09 -5.99
N ARG A 37 1.32 11.18 -6.68
CA ARG A 37 1.43 12.55 -6.16
C ARG A 37 0.47 12.84 -5.01
N GLN A 38 -0.78 12.40 -5.11
CA GLN A 38 -1.78 12.60 -4.06
C GLN A 38 -1.45 11.77 -2.82
N LEU A 39 -1.04 10.52 -3.04
CA LEU A 39 -0.54 9.62 -2.00
C LEU A 39 0.68 10.20 -1.28
N GLY A 40 1.69 10.68 -2.01
CA GLY A 40 2.91 11.24 -1.41
C GLY A 40 2.61 12.44 -0.53
N LYS A 41 1.78 13.38 -1.02
CA LYS A 41 1.36 14.55 -0.23
C LYS A 41 0.63 14.16 1.07
N ARG A 42 -0.16 13.09 1.05
CA ARG A 42 -0.89 12.60 2.23
C ARG A 42 0.00 11.86 3.21
N LEU A 43 0.89 11.01 2.69
CA LEU A 43 1.78 10.18 3.49
C LEU A 43 3.02 10.95 3.96
N GLY A 44 3.18 12.21 3.56
CA GLY A 44 4.33 13.05 3.94
C GLY A 44 5.64 12.61 3.28
N VAL A 45 5.56 11.85 2.18
CA VAL A 45 6.72 11.32 1.46
C VAL A 45 6.74 11.77 0.00
N SER A 46 7.88 11.64 -0.65
CA SER A 46 7.99 12.04 -2.05
C SER A 46 7.11 11.16 -2.95
N HIS A 47 6.59 11.75 -4.02
CA HIS A 47 5.82 11.01 -5.03
C HIS A 47 6.66 9.90 -5.68
N THR A 48 7.98 10.10 -5.81
CA THR A 48 8.94 9.09 -6.28
C THR A 48 9.02 7.92 -5.31
N THR A 49 9.07 8.17 -4.00
CA THR A 49 9.05 7.12 -2.96
C THR A 49 7.78 6.27 -3.07
N ILE A 50 6.62 6.91 -3.22
CA ILE A 50 5.37 6.17 -3.43
C ILE A 50 5.38 5.40 -4.75
N ALA A 51 5.88 6.02 -5.84
CA ALA A 51 5.92 5.35 -7.14
C ALA A 51 6.83 4.11 -7.13
N ASN A 52 7.91 4.14 -6.35
CA ASN A 52 8.77 2.98 -6.15
C ASN A 52 8.07 1.93 -5.30
N LYS A 53 7.52 2.29 -4.13
CA LYS A 53 6.78 1.36 -3.27
C LYS A 53 5.61 0.68 -3.99
N LEU A 54 4.84 1.42 -4.81
CA LEU A 54 3.77 0.83 -5.61
C LEU A 54 4.29 -0.21 -6.62
N ARG A 55 5.48 0.01 -7.21
CA ARG A 55 6.12 -0.97 -8.11
C ARG A 55 6.67 -2.17 -7.34
N ASP A 56 7.36 -1.93 -6.22
CA ASP A 56 7.97 -2.96 -5.39
C ASP A 56 6.93 -3.93 -4.84
N TYR A 57 5.77 -3.40 -4.42
CA TYR A 57 4.64 -4.21 -3.95
C TYR A 57 3.69 -4.67 -5.07
N GLN A 58 4.00 -4.34 -6.33
CA GLN A 58 3.18 -4.67 -7.51
C GLN A 58 1.71 -4.24 -7.38
N ILE A 59 1.48 -3.07 -6.77
CA ILE A 59 0.16 -2.51 -6.51
C ILE A 59 -0.33 -1.78 -7.77
N SER A 60 -1.21 -2.45 -8.50
CA SER A 60 -1.86 -1.92 -9.71
C SER A 60 -3.32 -1.56 -9.45
N LYS A 61 -3.88 -0.66 -10.27
CA LYS A 61 -5.26 -0.16 -10.12
C LYS A 61 -6.31 -1.29 -10.27
N GLU A 62 -5.89 -2.43 -10.82
CA GLU A 62 -6.70 -3.61 -11.12
C GLU A 62 -6.69 -4.69 -10.03
N ALA A 63 -6.10 -4.45 -8.85
CA ALA A 63 -6.08 -5.43 -7.75
C ALA A 63 -7.45 -5.63 -7.04
N LYS A 64 -8.54 -5.67 -7.81
CA LYS A 64 -9.85 -6.16 -7.38
C LYS A 64 -10.43 -7.08 -8.44
N THR A 65 -10.10 -8.36 -8.33
CA THR A 65 -10.99 -9.49 -8.65
C THR A 65 -10.53 -10.67 -7.81
N ASP A 66 -11.07 -10.78 -6.59
CA ASP A 66 -11.50 -12.05 -5.98
C ASP A 66 -12.64 -11.72 -5.00
#